data_AF-A0A653WUL4-F1
#
_entry.id   AF-A0A653WUL4-F1
#
_cell.length_a   1.000
_cell.length_b   1.000
_cell.length_c   1.000
_cell.angle_alpha   90.00
_cell.angle_beta   90.00
_cell.angle_gamma   90.00
#
_symmetry.space_group_name_H-M   'P 1'
#
loop_
_entity.id
_entity.type
_entity.pdbx_description
1 polymer ?
#
loop_
_entity_poly.entity_id
_entity_poly.type
_entity_poly.pdbx_seq_one_letter_code
_entity_poly.pdbx_strand_id
1 'polypeptide(L)'
;MTESQAPAVLLVAGAGRSGTSTFAGLARVLGLSVPQPEVGPDPSNPRGFSEPQWVVDLHERLLRGVGVQVADARPSAWWDAAEVCTDEAARIRVAGWLEEQLAPGTDLVLKDPRLGWFVPLWRAAALRVGARPVLATVVRAPGEVVASRQTHYGDRLGAAHLAAGWLNMQLHVERATRCPVGEDAAGPRVLVRYADLLEDWVRATTHVGRVLDLVALREPTSERVRDGHRFVDPSLHRTTTGLGELDLPASLRELVEETWTELDLLAGPGADGPEAHARLDELRAAYVDLYSDAEAVTRSSVLAARRDRRPPTPPDAGPHTADTVPHGLRAMVPGPVRRGLRRAVGRPR
;
A
#
# COMPACT_ATOMS: atom_id res chain seq x y z
N MET A 1 31.96 6.32 29.06
CA MET A 1 30.74 6.85 28.41
C MET A 1 30.52 6.00 27.18
N THR A 2 29.61 5.03 27.23
CA THR A 2 29.15 4.34 26.02
C THR A 2 28.49 5.38 25.14
N GLU A 3 29.00 5.58 23.91
CA GLU A 3 28.30 6.38 22.92
C GLU A 3 26.87 5.86 22.82
N SER A 4 25.89 6.74 23.07
CA SER A 4 24.49 6.39 22.85
C SER A 4 24.32 6.17 21.37
N GLN A 5 23.99 4.94 20.98
CA GLN A 5 23.70 4.59 19.60
C GLN A 5 22.56 5.49 19.07
N ALA A 6 22.64 5.87 17.79
CA ALA A 6 21.58 6.64 17.14
C ALA A 6 20.23 5.90 17.25
N PRO A 7 19.11 6.61 17.48
CA PRO A 7 17.80 5.99 17.64
C PRO A 7 17.41 5.26 16.36
N ALA A 8 16.83 4.07 16.51
CA ALA A 8 16.31 3.30 15.39
C ALA A 8 14.89 3.72 15.04
N VAL A 9 14.58 3.70 13.75
CA VAL A 9 13.23 3.85 13.20
C VAL A 9 12.87 2.53 12.53
N LEU A 10 12.12 1.70 13.24
CA LEU A 10 11.61 0.43 12.74
C LEU A 10 10.44 0.66 11.78
N LEU A 11 10.70 0.47 10.49
CA LEU A 11 9.70 0.50 9.44
C LEU A 11 9.08 -0.88 9.28
N VAL A 12 7.80 -1.01 9.64
CA VAL A 12 7.05 -2.26 9.50
C VAL A 12 6.26 -2.23 8.20
N ALA A 13 6.72 -3.02 7.23
CA ALA A 13 6.12 -3.12 5.91
C ALA A 13 5.51 -4.52 5.66
N GLY A 14 4.75 -4.61 4.57
CA GLY A 14 4.09 -5.84 4.12
C GLY A 14 2.72 -5.53 3.53
N ALA A 15 2.18 -6.44 2.74
CA ALA A 15 0.84 -6.31 2.21
C ALA A 15 -0.18 -6.16 3.38
N GLY A 16 -1.19 -5.32 3.18
CA GLY A 16 -2.28 -5.20 4.16
C GLY A 16 -2.90 -6.58 4.45
N ARG A 17 -3.10 -6.88 5.74
CA ARG A 17 -3.53 -8.18 6.30
C ARG A 17 -2.47 -9.28 6.42
N SER A 18 -1.19 -8.98 6.17
CA SER A 18 -0.07 -9.92 6.44
C SER A 18 0.33 -10.04 7.92
N GLY A 19 -0.33 -9.34 8.85
CA GLY A 19 0.01 -9.38 10.27
C GLY A 19 0.91 -8.23 10.76
N THR A 20 1.10 -7.19 9.94
CA THR A 20 1.88 -5.99 10.30
C THR A 20 1.37 -5.29 11.57
N SER A 21 0.05 -5.28 11.83
CA SER A 21 -0.52 -4.77 13.09
C SER A 21 -0.07 -5.56 14.32
N THR A 22 -0.08 -6.90 14.22
CA THR A 22 0.36 -7.77 15.32
C THR A 22 1.83 -7.53 15.63
N PHE A 23 2.68 -7.49 14.60
CA PHE A 23 4.10 -7.24 14.79
C PHE A 23 4.39 -5.84 15.36
N ALA A 24 3.80 -4.78 14.79
CA ALA A 24 4.01 -3.42 15.27
C ALA A 24 3.48 -3.21 16.70
N GLY A 25 2.31 -3.76 17.02
CA GLY A 25 1.77 -3.72 18.38
C GLY A 25 2.60 -4.51 19.38
N LEU A 26 3.17 -5.65 18.97
CA LEU A 26 4.11 -6.38 19.80
C LEU A 26 5.40 -5.59 20.02
N ALA A 27 5.95 -4.95 18.98
CA ALA A 27 7.13 -4.09 19.12
C ALA A 27 6.88 -2.92 20.09
N ARG A 28 5.68 -2.33 20.04
CA ARG A 28 5.23 -1.32 21.00
C ARG A 28 5.20 -1.87 22.43
N VAL A 29 4.55 -3.01 22.64
CA VAL A 29 4.46 -3.67 23.96
C VAL A 29 5.85 -3.98 24.52
N LEU A 30 6.78 -4.39 23.66
CA LEU A 30 8.16 -4.72 24.03
C LEU A 30 9.05 -3.49 24.23
N GLY A 31 8.57 -2.28 23.91
CA GLY A 31 9.18 -1.02 24.35
C GLY A 31 9.57 -0.03 23.27
N LEU A 32 9.26 -0.30 22.00
CA LEU A 32 9.38 0.73 20.97
C LEU A 32 8.24 1.73 21.12
N SER A 33 8.47 2.98 20.73
CA SER A 33 7.45 4.02 20.79
C SER A 33 6.72 4.16 19.46
N VAL A 34 5.39 4.23 19.53
CA VAL A 34 4.53 4.61 18.40
C VAL A 34 4.24 6.10 18.52
N PRO A 35 4.58 6.92 17.50
CA PRO A 35 4.22 8.34 17.50
C PRO A 35 2.71 8.57 17.65
N GLN A 36 2.34 9.57 18.45
CA GLN A 36 0.96 9.87 18.84
C GLN A 36 0.37 11.04 18.05
N PRO A 37 -0.96 11.13 17.91
CA PRO A 37 -1.95 10.12 18.30
C PRO A 37 -1.96 8.91 17.35
N GLU A 38 -2.34 7.75 17.88
CA GLU A 38 -2.58 6.55 17.09
C GLU A 38 -4.00 6.50 16.52
N VAL A 39 -4.15 5.79 15.39
CA VAL A 39 -5.46 5.38 14.88
C VAL A 39 -6.15 4.50 15.92
N GLY A 40 -7.37 4.88 16.28
CA GLY A 40 -8.19 4.14 17.26
C GLY A 40 -8.52 2.72 16.80
N PRO A 41 -8.75 1.78 17.74
CA PRO A 41 -9.20 0.44 17.41
C PRO A 41 -10.60 0.45 16.77
N ASP A 42 -10.86 -0.54 15.91
CA ASP A 42 -12.16 -0.75 15.26
C ASP A 42 -12.55 -2.25 15.28
N PRO A 43 -13.75 -2.64 14.81
CA PRO A 43 -14.16 -4.05 14.79
C PRO A 43 -13.25 -4.98 13.98
N SER A 44 -12.51 -4.47 13.00
CA SER A 44 -11.57 -5.25 12.19
C SER A 44 -10.25 -5.53 12.92
N ASN A 45 -9.89 -4.68 13.89
CA ASN A 45 -8.72 -4.84 14.74
C ASN A 45 -8.95 -4.21 16.15
N PRO A 46 -9.60 -4.95 17.06
CA PRO A 46 -9.94 -4.44 18.40
C PRO A 46 -8.73 -4.10 19.28
N ARG A 47 -7.55 -4.66 18.98
CA ARG A 47 -6.30 -4.41 19.73
C ARG A 47 -5.58 -3.14 19.29
N GLY A 48 -6.13 -2.42 18.31
CA GLY A 48 -5.53 -1.21 17.76
C GLY A 48 -4.51 -1.52 16.68
N PHE A 49 -4.25 -0.51 15.85
CA PHE A 49 -3.43 -0.68 14.66
C PHE A 49 -1.95 -0.41 14.87
N SER A 50 -1.56 0.27 15.96
CA SER A 50 -0.20 0.78 16.14
C SER A 50 0.25 1.63 14.94
N GLU A 51 -0.68 2.45 14.44
CA GLU A 51 -0.51 3.33 13.28
C GLU A 51 -0.55 4.78 13.76
N PRO A 52 0.51 5.58 13.56
CA PRO A 52 0.43 7.02 13.81
C PRO A 52 -0.55 7.67 12.84
N GLN A 53 -1.53 8.42 13.36
CA GLN A 53 -2.58 9.05 12.54
C GLN A 53 -1.99 9.96 11.46
N TRP A 54 -0.93 10.71 11.79
CA TRP A 54 -0.26 11.60 10.84
C TRP A 54 0.31 10.85 9.63
N VAL A 55 0.87 9.65 9.85
CA VAL A 55 1.45 8.81 8.80
C VAL A 55 0.35 8.29 7.88
N VAL A 56 -0.77 7.83 8.45
CA VAL A 56 -1.95 7.38 7.68
C VAL A 56 -2.47 8.52 6.81
N ASP A 57 -2.72 9.69 7.40
CA ASP A 57 -3.23 10.86 6.68
C ASP A 57 -2.26 11.33 5.58
N LEU A 58 -0.95 11.25 5.82
CA LEU A 58 0.06 11.54 4.81
C LEU A 58 -0.04 10.56 3.65
N HIS A 59 0.08 9.27 3.91
CA HIS A 59 0.08 8.25 2.87
C HIS A 59 -1.20 8.25 2.05
N GLU A 60 -2.36 8.47 2.68
CA GLU A 60 -3.63 8.60 1.96
C GLU A 60 -3.65 9.79 1.01
N ARG A 61 -3.14 10.95 1.43
CA ARG A 61 -3.04 12.11 0.56
C ARG A 61 -2.06 11.87 -0.59
N LEU A 62 -0.90 11.29 -0.30
CA LEU A 62 0.14 11.03 -1.30
C LEU A 62 -0.34 10.05 -2.37
N LEU A 63 -0.87 8.88 -1.97
CA LEU A 63 -1.41 7.90 -2.91
C LEU A 63 -2.58 8.45 -3.73
N ARG A 64 -3.48 9.21 -3.10
CA ARG A 64 -4.59 9.86 -3.81
C ARG A 64 -4.10 10.86 -4.85
N GLY A 65 -3.04 11.60 -4.54
CA GLY A 65 -2.43 12.58 -5.44
C GLY A 65 -1.90 11.97 -6.73
N VAL A 66 -1.42 10.72 -6.67
CA VAL A 66 -0.91 9.97 -7.83
C VAL A 66 -1.86 8.89 -8.35
N GLY A 67 -3.09 8.82 -7.82
CA GLY A 67 -4.10 7.87 -8.27
C GLY A 67 -3.75 6.40 -8.02
N VAL A 68 -2.97 6.10 -6.98
CA VAL A 68 -2.59 4.75 -6.58
C VAL A 68 -3.51 4.25 -5.45
N GLN A 69 -3.91 2.98 -5.53
CA GLN A 69 -4.69 2.33 -4.47
C GLN A 69 -3.79 1.59 -3.48
N VAL A 70 -4.27 1.37 -2.24
CA VAL A 70 -3.49 0.67 -1.20
C VAL A 70 -3.05 -0.73 -1.65
N ALA A 71 -3.92 -1.42 -2.37
CA ALA A 71 -3.73 -2.76 -2.91
C ALA A 71 -3.67 -2.76 -4.44
N ASP A 72 -3.02 -1.75 -5.03
CA ASP A 72 -2.95 -1.62 -6.47
C ASP A 72 -2.22 -2.82 -7.10
N ALA A 73 -2.88 -3.46 -8.07
CA ALA A 73 -2.28 -4.56 -8.81
C ALA A 73 -1.36 -4.06 -9.94
N ARG A 74 -1.46 -2.79 -10.34
CA ARG A 74 -0.65 -2.23 -11.44
C ARG A 74 0.83 -2.21 -11.05
N PRO A 75 1.73 -2.84 -11.82
CA PRO A 75 3.16 -2.63 -11.64
C PRO A 75 3.55 -1.15 -11.80
N SER A 76 2.92 -0.45 -12.75
CA SER A 76 3.15 0.99 -13.01
C SER A 76 2.92 1.89 -11.79
N ALA A 77 2.03 1.51 -10.87
CA ALA A 77 1.75 2.27 -9.64
C ALA A 77 3.00 2.51 -8.77
N TRP A 78 4.03 1.65 -8.87
CA TRP A 78 5.28 1.83 -8.15
C TRP A 78 6.12 2.99 -8.68
N TRP A 79 6.06 3.25 -9.98
CA TRP A 79 6.70 4.43 -10.55
C TRP A 79 5.98 5.70 -10.09
N ASP A 80 4.65 5.69 -10.10
CA ASP A 80 3.83 6.80 -9.62
C ASP A 80 4.12 7.12 -8.13
N ALA A 81 4.23 6.09 -7.28
CA ALA A 81 4.60 6.27 -5.87
C ALA A 81 6.08 6.69 -5.67
N ALA A 82 6.99 6.22 -6.53
CA ALA A 82 8.40 6.57 -6.48
C ALA A 82 8.63 8.06 -6.80
N GLU A 83 7.85 8.65 -7.71
CA GLU A 83 7.89 10.08 -8.01
C GLU A 83 7.67 10.91 -6.74
N VAL A 84 6.68 10.53 -5.93
CA VAL A 84 6.41 11.15 -4.62
C VAL A 84 7.58 10.98 -3.65
N CYS A 85 8.25 9.84 -3.66
CA CYS A 85 9.43 9.60 -2.81
C CYS A 85 10.63 10.47 -3.19
N THR A 86 10.64 11.01 -4.41
CA THR A 86 11.69 11.94 -4.90
C THR A 86 11.34 13.41 -4.74
N ASP A 87 10.09 13.73 -4.43
CA ASP A 87 9.65 15.11 -4.19
C ASP A 87 10.31 15.70 -2.93
N GLU A 88 10.99 16.84 -3.10
CA GLU A 88 11.75 17.47 -2.00
C GLU A 88 10.82 18.01 -0.90
N ALA A 89 9.62 18.50 -1.26
CA ALA A 89 8.67 18.99 -0.28
C ALA A 89 8.15 17.86 0.62
N ALA A 90 7.85 16.69 0.03
CA ALA A 90 7.50 15.48 0.77
C ALA A 90 8.64 15.03 1.71
N ARG A 91 9.89 15.01 1.22
CA ARG A 91 11.08 14.65 2.00
C ARG A 91 11.30 15.58 3.19
N ILE A 92 11.26 16.89 2.98
CA ILE A 92 11.40 17.89 4.05
C ILE A 92 10.30 17.71 5.08
N ARG A 93 9.05 17.53 4.64
CA ARG A 93 7.91 17.37 5.52
C ARG A 93 8.01 16.12 6.39
N VAL A 94 8.41 14.99 5.81
CA VAL A 94 8.56 13.72 6.54
C VAL A 94 9.73 13.78 7.50
N ALA A 95 10.87 14.34 7.08
CA ALA A 95 12.04 14.50 7.95
C ALA A 95 11.76 15.44 9.13
N GLY A 96 11.15 16.60 8.90
CA GLY A 96 10.79 17.54 9.97
C GLY A 96 9.81 16.93 10.97
N TRP A 97 8.78 16.22 10.48
CA TRP A 97 7.87 15.50 11.37
C TRP A 97 8.59 14.41 12.18
N LEU A 98 9.45 13.61 11.54
CA LEU A 98 10.19 12.54 12.19
C LEU A 98 11.15 13.07 13.26
N GLU A 99 11.83 14.18 12.99
CA GLU A 99 12.72 14.86 13.96
C GLU A 99 11.98 15.21 15.25
N GLU A 100 10.77 15.74 15.14
CA GLU A 100 9.92 16.06 16.30
C GLU A 100 9.50 14.82 17.10
N GLN A 101 9.47 13.63 16.49
CA GLN A 101 9.08 12.38 17.17
C GLN A 101 10.25 11.70 17.88
N LEU A 102 11.50 12.03 17.53
CA LEU A 102 12.67 11.36 18.08
C LEU A 102 12.99 11.90 19.47
N ALA A 103 12.83 11.06 20.48
CA ALA A 103 13.28 11.32 21.85
C ALA A 103 14.63 10.61 22.12
N PRO A 104 15.54 11.21 22.91
CA PRO A 104 16.78 10.55 23.29
C PRO A 104 16.55 9.16 23.90
N GLY A 105 17.29 8.16 23.42
CA GLY A 105 17.25 6.78 23.93
C GLY A 105 15.96 6.01 23.61
N THR A 106 15.13 6.49 22.67
CA THR A 106 13.87 5.84 22.31
C THR A 106 13.86 5.43 20.84
N ASP A 107 13.74 4.13 20.59
CA ASP A 107 13.51 3.60 19.25
C ASP A 107 12.02 3.74 18.86
N LEU A 108 11.76 4.13 17.62
CA LEU A 108 10.42 4.29 17.09
C LEU A 108 9.98 3.07 16.28
N VAL A 109 8.69 2.78 16.28
CA VAL A 109 8.06 1.88 15.32
C VAL A 109 7.04 2.66 14.48
N LEU A 110 7.22 2.62 13.16
CA LEU A 110 6.33 3.21 12.18
C LEU A 110 5.68 2.10 11.37
N LYS A 111 4.34 2.12 11.35
CA LYS A 111 3.54 1.18 10.60
C LYS A 111 2.34 1.91 10.00
N ASP A 112 2.06 1.58 8.74
CA ASP A 112 0.81 1.87 8.04
C ASP A 112 0.71 0.85 6.88
N PRO A 113 -0.49 0.37 6.49
CA PRO A 113 -0.64 -0.62 5.41
C PRO A 113 -0.12 -0.16 4.04
N ARG A 114 0.10 1.15 3.85
CA ARG A 114 0.62 1.78 2.64
C ARG A 114 2.12 2.11 2.76
N LEU A 115 2.73 1.90 3.93
CA LEU A 115 4.15 2.24 4.17
C LEU A 115 5.08 1.58 3.15
N GLY A 116 4.72 0.39 2.65
CA GLY A 116 5.46 -0.30 1.59
C GLY A 116 5.72 0.57 0.34
N TRP A 117 4.78 1.43 -0.04
CA TRP A 117 4.92 2.34 -1.19
C TRP A 117 5.93 3.46 -0.95
N PHE A 118 6.22 3.76 0.32
CA PHE A 118 7.00 4.94 0.74
C PHE A 118 8.27 4.56 1.52
N VAL A 119 8.72 3.30 1.46
CA VAL A 119 9.96 2.86 2.12
C VAL A 119 11.16 3.77 1.81
N PRO A 120 11.42 4.14 0.53
CA PRO A 120 12.53 5.04 0.22
C PRO A 120 12.41 6.43 0.86
N LEU A 121 11.19 6.96 0.95
CA LEU A 121 10.90 8.26 1.57
C LEU A 121 11.23 8.25 3.07
N TRP A 122 10.79 7.22 3.78
CA TRP A 122 11.04 7.08 5.23
C TRP A 122 12.50 6.78 5.55
N ARG A 123 13.16 5.95 4.73
CA ARG A 123 14.60 5.68 4.86
C ARG A 123 15.41 6.97 4.71
N ALA A 124 15.14 7.75 3.67
CA ALA A 124 15.80 9.04 3.45
C ALA A 124 15.55 10.03 4.60
N ALA A 125 14.32 10.09 5.12
CA ALA A 125 13.98 10.94 6.26
C ALA A 125 14.73 10.54 7.53
N ALA A 126 14.78 9.25 7.87
CA ALA A 126 15.50 8.74 9.04
C ALA A 126 17.00 9.09 8.99
N LEU A 127 17.65 8.85 7.85
CA LEU A 127 19.06 9.20 7.67
C LEU A 127 19.30 10.70 7.80
N ARG A 128 18.40 11.53 7.26
CA ARG A 128 18.51 13.00 7.30
C ARG A 128 18.48 13.56 8.73
N VAL A 129 17.72 12.94 9.63
CA VAL A 129 17.60 13.35 11.04
C VAL A 129 18.60 12.63 11.95
N GLY A 130 19.57 11.90 11.39
CA GLY A 130 20.59 11.18 12.14
C GLY A 130 20.09 9.92 12.85
N ALA A 131 18.94 9.38 12.43
CA ALA A 131 18.40 8.12 12.94
C ALA A 131 18.79 6.93 12.04
N ARG A 132 18.68 5.71 12.58
CA ARG A 132 18.96 4.46 11.88
C ARG A 132 17.66 3.85 11.32
N PRO A 133 17.41 3.87 10.00
CA PRO A 133 16.28 3.13 9.45
C PRO A 133 16.55 1.62 9.54
N VAL A 134 15.62 0.86 10.12
CA VAL A 134 15.66 -0.61 10.16
C VAL A 134 14.32 -1.16 9.67
N LEU A 135 14.31 -2.27 8.94
CA LEU A 135 13.12 -2.72 8.22
C LEU A 135 12.67 -4.11 8.64
N ALA A 136 11.38 -4.27 8.91
CA ALA A 136 10.74 -5.57 9.10
C ALA A 136 9.60 -5.75 8.10
N THR A 137 9.73 -6.72 7.22
CA THR A 137 8.68 -7.08 6.25
C THR A 137 7.92 -8.29 6.77
N VAL A 138 6.65 -8.09 7.12
CA VAL A 138 5.81 -9.20 7.62
C VAL A 138 5.15 -9.91 6.45
N VAL A 139 5.36 -11.22 6.37
CA VAL A 139 4.86 -12.08 5.28
C VAL A 139 3.85 -13.09 5.83
N ARG A 140 2.83 -13.38 5.02
CA ARG A 140 1.77 -14.34 5.33
C ARG A 140 1.31 -15.01 4.05
N ALA A 141 0.91 -16.28 4.16
CA ALA A 141 0.43 -17.06 3.04
C ALA A 141 -0.68 -16.32 2.27
N PRO A 142 -0.59 -16.26 0.93
CA PRO A 142 -1.49 -15.44 0.12
C PRO A 142 -2.96 -15.87 0.23
N GLY A 143 -3.23 -17.17 0.35
CA GLY A 143 -4.58 -17.70 0.56
C GLY A 143 -5.26 -17.10 1.78
N GLU A 144 -4.54 -17.05 2.91
CA GLU A 144 -5.03 -16.45 4.15
C GLU A 144 -5.20 -14.92 4.04
N VAL A 145 -4.28 -14.24 3.34
CA VAL A 145 -4.36 -12.78 3.15
C VAL A 145 -5.59 -12.40 2.32
N VAL A 146 -5.82 -13.09 1.21
CA VAL A 146 -6.98 -12.84 0.34
C VAL A 146 -8.29 -13.15 1.06
N ALA A 147 -8.40 -14.30 1.72
CA ALA A 147 -9.58 -14.67 2.50
C ALA A 147 -9.87 -13.69 3.64
N SER A 148 -8.81 -13.22 4.32
CA SER A 148 -8.93 -12.20 5.37
C SER A 148 -9.43 -10.87 4.80
N ARG A 149 -8.96 -10.45 3.63
CA ARG A 149 -9.44 -9.22 2.98
C ARG A 149 -10.89 -9.32 2.55
N GLN A 150 -11.31 -10.44 1.96
CA GLN A 150 -12.70 -10.66 1.56
C GLN A 150 -13.65 -10.57 2.75
N THR A 151 -13.26 -11.18 3.89
CA THR A 151 -14.05 -11.14 5.13
C THR A 151 -14.23 -9.71 5.67
N HIS A 152 -13.17 -8.89 5.66
CA HIS A 152 -13.19 -7.58 6.35
C HIS A 152 -13.51 -6.38 5.46
N TYR A 153 -13.24 -6.44 4.16
CA TYR A 153 -13.47 -5.34 3.22
C TYR A 153 -14.52 -5.68 2.15
N GLY A 154 -14.99 -6.92 2.10
CA GLY A 154 -15.93 -7.43 1.11
C GLY A 154 -15.25 -7.87 -0.19
N ASP A 155 -15.94 -8.69 -0.97
CA ASP A 155 -15.44 -9.31 -2.21
C ASP A 155 -15.69 -8.46 -3.47
N ARG A 156 -15.61 -7.13 -3.37
CA ARG A 156 -16.01 -6.25 -4.50
C ARG A 156 -15.11 -6.38 -5.74
N LEU A 157 -13.87 -6.84 -5.56
CA LEU A 157 -12.86 -6.89 -6.62
C LEU A 157 -12.51 -8.34 -7.03
N GLY A 158 -13.02 -9.35 -6.31
CA GLY A 158 -12.73 -10.76 -6.55
C GLY A 158 -11.35 -11.21 -6.06
N ALA A 159 -11.19 -12.53 -5.86
CA ALA A 159 -9.96 -13.14 -5.38
C ALA A 159 -8.74 -12.84 -6.27
N ALA A 160 -8.91 -12.85 -7.60
CA ALA A 160 -7.84 -12.59 -8.56
C ALA A 160 -7.23 -11.19 -8.40
N HIS A 161 -8.05 -10.15 -8.23
CA HIS A 161 -7.54 -8.80 -7.99
C HIS A 161 -6.79 -8.69 -6.67
N LEU A 162 -7.32 -9.30 -5.60
CA LEU A 162 -6.69 -9.27 -4.29
C LEU A 162 -5.36 -10.02 -4.28
N ALA A 163 -5.28 -11.15 -4.99
CA ALA A 163 -4.05 -11.92 -5.16
C ALA A 163 -3.01 -11.16 -6.01
N ALA A 164 -3.43 -10.53 -7.10
CA ALA A 164 -2.57 -9.68 -7.92
C ALA A 164 -2.04 -8.46 -7.15
N GLY A 165 -2.89 -7.80 -6.36
CA GLY A 165 -2.48 -6.71 -5.47
C GLY A 165 -1.52 -7.18 -4.36
N TRP A 166 -1.71 -8.37 -3.80
CA TRP A 166 -0.76 -8.98 -2.87
C TRP A 166 0.59 -9.23 -3.56
N LEU A 167 0.58 -9.85 -4.73
CA LEU A 167 1.77 -10.19 -5.51
C LEU A 167 2.58 -8.93 -5.85
N ASN A 168 1.92 -7.92 -6.41
CA ASN A 168 2.54 -6.64 -6.75
C ASN A 168 3.16 -5.98 -5.53
N MET A 169 2.43 -5.93 -4.41
CA MET A 169 2.91 -5.33 -3.17
C MET A 169 4.13 -6.03 -2.61
N GLN A 170 4.07 -7.36 -2.49
CA GLN A 170 5.13 -8.12 -1.84
C GLN A 170 6.45 -8.07 -2.62
N LEU A 171 6.40 -8.25 -3.94
CA LEU A 171 7.60 -8.21 -4.80
C LEU A 171 8.32 -6.87 -4.74
N HIS A 172 7.56 -5.77 -4.71
CA HIS A 172 8.15 -4.45 -4.69
C HIS A 172 8.53 -3.98 -3.28
N VAL A 173 7.78 -4.34 -2.23
CA VAL A 173 8.22 -4.12 -0.85
C VAL A 173 9.53 -4.86 -0.60
N GLU A 174 9.63 -6.12 -1.03
CA GLU A 174 10.88 -6.87 -0.97
C GLU A 174 11.99 -6.09 -1.67
N ARG A 175 11.84 -5.73 -2.95
CA ARG A 175 12.86 -4.97 -3.68
C ARG A 175 13.23 -3.64 -3.03
N ALA A 176 12.25 -2.87 -2.57
CA ALA A 176 12.45 -1.55 -1.96
C ALA A 176 13.15 -1.63 -0.60
N THR A 177 13.00 -2.75 0.11
CA THR A 177 13.65 -2.96 1.41
C THR A 177 15.09 -3.43 1.29
N ARG A 178 15.53 -3.96 0.14
CA ARG A 178 16.92 -4.43 -0.09
C ARG A 178 17.94 -3.35 0.28
N CYS A 179 19.11 -3.81 0.72
CA CYS A 179 20.29 -2.98 0.89
C CYS A 179 21.07 -2.99 -0.43
N PRO A 180 21.32 -1.85 -1.10
CA PRO A 180 22.23 -1.82 -2.24
C PRO A 180 23.61 -2.32 -1.81
N VAL A 181 24.21 -3.20 -2.62
CA VAL A 181 25.53 -3.75 -2.34
C VAL A 181 26.54 -2.59 -2.24
N GLY A 182 27.19 -2.44 -1.09
CA GLY A 182 28.22 -1.43 -0.85
C GLY A 182 27.73 -0.11 -0.24
N GLU A 183 26.44 0.02 0.08
CA GLU A 183 25.91 1.19 0.79
C GLU A 183 25.45 0.80 2.20
N ASP A 184 26.26 1.13 3.23
CA ASP A 184 25.88 1.00 4.65
C ASP A 184 24.63 1.83 5.02
N ALA A 185 24.19 2.72 4.13
CA ALA A 185 23.09 3.66 4.35
C ALA A 185 21.69 3.02 4.34
N ALA A 186 21.50 1.82 3.78
CA ALA A 186 20.14 1.24 3.67
C ALA A 186 19.59 0.65 4.98
N GLY A 187 20.49 0.36 5.94
CA GLY A 187 20.16 -0.27 7.21
C GLY A 187 19.78 -1.76 7.10
N PRO A 188 19.81 -2.51 8.22
CA PRO A 188 19.46 -3.92 8.23
C PRO A 188 17.96 -4.13 7.95
N ARG A 189 17.64 -5.27 7.34
CA ARG A 189 16.26 -5.73 7.12
C ARG A 189 16.06 -7.16 7.62
N VAL A 190 14.81 -7.50 7.92
CA VAL A 190 14.40 -8.87 8.28
C VAL A 190 13.00 -9.16 7.73
N LEU A 191 12.77 -10.39 7.27
CA LEU A 191 11.44 -10.86 6.96
C LEU A 191 10.90 -11.65 8.15
N VAL A 192 9.63 -11.44 8.48
CA VAL A 192 8.97 -12.07 9.62
C VAL A 192 7.76 -12.84 9.14
N ARG A 193 7.75 -14.16 9.31
CA ARG A 193 6.55 -14.96 9.03
C ARG A 193 5.50 -14.69 10.10
N TYR A 194 4.27 -14.44 9.67
CA TYR A 194 3.16 -14.30 10.59
C TYR A 194 2.89 -15.59 11.38
N ALA A 195 3.13 -16.76 10.78
CA ALA A 195 3.01 -18.05 11.45
C ALA A 195 3.99 -18.14 12.64
N ASP A 196 5.27 -17.81 12.44
CA ASP A 196 6.29 -17.81 13.50
C ASP A 196 5.91 -16.87 14.67
N LEU A 197 5.27 -15.73 14.38
CA LEU A 197 4.75 -14.83 15.42
C LEU A 197 3.60 -15.43 16.22
N LEU A 198 2.77 -16.30 15.64
CA LEU A 198 1.65 -16.91 16.37
C LEU A 198 2.09 -18.18 17.12
N GLU A 199 3.10 -18.89 16.61
CA GLU A 199 3.66 -20.08 17.23
C GLU A 199 4.55 -19.72 18.43
N ASP A 200 5.56 -18.86 18.22
CA ASP A 200 6.49 -18.42 19.26
C ASP A 200 6.97 -17.00 18.97
N TRP A 201 6.11 -16.04 19.37
CA TRP A 201 6.41 -14.63 19.19
C TRP A 201 7.72 -14.22 19.89
N VAL A 202 8.08 -14.85 21.02
CA VAL A 202 9.29 -14.50 21.79
C VAL A 202 10.53 -14.80 20.96
N ARG A 203 10.58 -16.01 20.39
CA ARG A 203 11.67 -16.42 19.50
C ARG A 203 11.74 -15.50 18.27
N ALA A 204 10.59 -15.24 17.64
CA ALA A 204 10.52 -14.39 16.45
C ALA A 204 11.01 -12.96 16.73
N THR A 205 10.52 -12.29 17.78
CA THR A 205 10.95 -10.91 18.11
C THR A 205 12.39 -10.87 18.61
N THR A 206 12.87 -11.88 19.31
CA THR A 206 14.27 -11.95 19.74
C THR A 206 15.21 -12.05 18.53
N HIS A 207 14.84 -12.83 17.51
CA HIS A 207 15.59 -12.91 16.26
C HIS A 207 15.64 -11.54 15.56
N VAL A 208 14.49 -10.88 15.40
CA VAL A 208 14.41 -9.51 14.87
C VAL A 208 15.29 -8.56 15.66
N GLY A 209 15.22 -8.59 17.00
CA GLY A 209 16.02 -7.73 17.88
C GLY A 209 17.53 -7.93 17.72
N ARG A 210 17.98 -9.13 17.36
CA ARG A 210 19.39 -9.39 17.02
C ARG A 210 19.76 -8.86 15.64
N VAL A 211 18.95 -9.13 14.61
CA VAL A 211 19.24 -8.74 13.23
C VAL A 211 19.21 -7.22 13.05
N LEU A 212 18.24 -6.55 13.67
CA LEU A 212 18.06 -5.10 13.56
C LEU A 212 18.77 -4.31 14.67
N ASP A 213 19.41 -5.01 15.61
CA ASP A 213 20.02 -4.45 16.82
C ASP A 213 19.06 -3.52 17.61
N LEU A 214 17.93 -4.11 17.99
CA LEU A 214 16.88 -3.48 18.79
C LEU A 214 16.83 -4.14 20.18
N VAL A 215 17.43 -3.49 21.17
CA VAL A 215 17.57 -4.03 22.55
C VAL A 215 16.21 -4.39 23.15
N ALA A 216 15.20 -3.54 22.95
CA ALA A 216 13.84 -3.76 23.45
C ALA A 216 13.20 -5.06 22.95
N LEU A 217 13.55 -5.52 21.74
CA LEU A 217 13.06 -6.78 21.19
C LEU A 217 13.97 -7.98 21.52
N ARG A 218 15.28 -7.73 21.65
CA ARG A 218 16.30 -8.76 21.95
C ARG A 218 16.24 -9.20 23.41
N GLU A 219 16.03 -8.25 24.32
CA GLU A 219 16.12 -8.43 25.77
C GLU A 219 14.94 -7.73 26.47
N PRO A 220 13.69 -8.12 26.18
CA PRO A 220 12.53 -7.52 26.85
C PRO A 220 12.51 -7.89 28.34
N THR A 221 12.03 -6.97 29.17
CA THR A 221 11.82 -7.24 30.60
C THR A 221 10.74 -8.30 30.81
N SER A 222 10.79 -9.03 31.93
CA SER A 222 9.79 -10.06 32.25
C SER A 222 8.34 -9.51 32.30
N GLU A 223 8.18 -8.23 32.67
CA GLU A 223 6.90 -7.54 32.63
C GLU A 223 6.39 -7.39 31.19
N ARG A 224 7.23 -6.87 30.28
CA ARG A 224 6.88 -6.73 28.86
C ARG A 224 6.63 -8.07 28.18
N VAL A 225 7.33 -9.12 28.59
CA VAL A 225 7.06 -10.48 28.11
C VAL A 225 5.67 -10.94 28.50
N ARG A 226 5.26 -10.70 29.76
CA ARG A 226 3.90 -10.99 30.23
C ARG A 226 2.85 -10.20 29.45
N ASP A 227 3.13 -8.95 29.13
CA ASP A 227 2.25 -8.10 28.32
C ASP A 227 2.12 -8.63 26.89
N GLY A 228 3.24 -9.07 26.30
CA GLY A 228 3.27 -9.74 25.00
C GLY A 228 2.38 -10.98 24.95
N HIS A 229 2.42 -11.83 25.98
CA HIS A 229 1.53 -13.00 26.10
C HIS A 229 0.04 -12.64 26.19
N ARG A 230 -0.30 -11.47 26.75
CA ARG A 230 -1.69 -10.96 26.78
C ARG A 230 -2.11 -10.34 25.46
N PHE A 231 -1.14 -9.82 24.70
CA PHE A 231 -1.36 -9.12 23.44
C PHE A 231 -1.49 -10.08 22.24
N VAL A 232 -0.66 -11.12 22.15
CA VAL A 232 -0.69 -12.09 21.05
C VAL A 232 -1.80 -13.11 21.31
N ASP A 233 -2.62 -13.39 20.30
CA ASP A 233 -3.66 -14.41 20.37
C ASP A 233 -3.37 -15.53 19.38
N PRO A 234 -2.87 -16.68 19.87
CA PRO A 234 -2.57 -17.82 19.02
C PRO A 234 -3.78 -18.37 18.26
N SER A 235 -5.01 -18.09 18.72
CA SER A 235 -6.22 -18.57 18.05
C SER A 235 -6.45 -17.91 16.68
N LEU A 236 -5.76 -16.80 16.39
CA LEU A 236 -5.75 -16.17 15.07
C LEU A 236 -5.11 -17.04 13.98
N HIS A 237 -4.36 -18.08 14.35
CA HIS A 237 -3.75 -19.01 13.39
C HIS A 237 -4.74 -20.06 12.83
N ARG A 238 -5.96 -20.14 13.35
CA ARG A 238 -6.90 -21.24 13.04
C ARG A 238 -7.57 -21.15 11.66
N THR A 239 -7.41 -20.05 10.93
CA THR A 239 -7.98 -19.89 9.58
C THR A 239 -6.87 -20.01 8.55
N THR A 240 -6.63 -21.23 8.09
CA THR A 240 -5.61 -21.57 7.09
C THR A 240 -6.31 -21.83 5.76
N THR A 241 -6.70 -20.77 5.05
CA THR A 241 -7.25 -20.90 3.69
C THR A 241 -6.11 -21.17 2.72
N GLY A 242 -6.15 -22.33 2.05
CA GLY A 242 -5.18 -22.67 1.03
C GLY A 242 -5.36 -21.81 -0.22
N LEU A 243 -4.26 -21.50 -0.92
CA LEU A 243 -4.35 -20.76 -2.19
C LEU A 243 -5.16 -21.54 -3.24
N GLY A 244 -5.10 -22.87 -3.22
CA GLY A 244 -5.88 -23.78 -4.08
C GLY A 244 -7.40 -23.59 -4.00
N GLU A 245 -7.90 -23.02 -2.90
CA GLU A 245 -9.34 -22.77 -2.69
C GLU A 245 -9.81 -21.48 -3.38
N LEU A 246 -8.89 -20.60 -3.81
CA LEU A 246 -9.24 -19.37 -4.49
C LEU A 246 -9.43 -19.60 -5.98
N ASP A 247 -10.45 -18.98 -6.57
CA ASP A 247 -10.67 -18.95 -8.01
C ASP A 247 -9.72 -17.94 -8.68
N LEU A 248 -8.59 -18.46 -9.19
CA LEU A 248 -7.50 -17.68 -9.78
C LEU A 248 -7.16 -18.24 -11.17
N PRO A 249 -6.88 -17.38 -12.17
CA PRO A 249 -6.25 -17.82 -13.42
C PRO A 249 -4.97 -18.60 -13.15
N ALA A 250 -4.71 -19.66 -13.90
CA ALA A 250 -3.57 -20.56 -13.67
C ALA A 250 -2.22 -19.81 -13.60
N SER A 251 -1.95 -18.93 -14.56
CA SER A 251 -0.73 -18.13 -14.60
C SER A 251 -0.57 -17.21 -13.39
N LEU A 252 -1.66 -16.63 -12.87
CA LEU A 252 -1.62 -15.81 -11.66
C LEU A 252 -1.38 -16.68 -10.42
N ARG A 253 -2.03 -17.85 -10.35
CA ARG A 253 -1.83 -18.80 -9.25
C ARG A 253 -0.37 -19.22 -9.16
N GLU A 254 0.23 -19.65 -10.27
CA GLU A 254 1.63 -20.07 -10.34
C GLU A 254 2.57 -18.98 -9.83
N LEU A 255 2.43 -17.75 -10.31
CA LEU A 255 3.27 -16.62 -9.84
C LEU A 255 3.08 -16.31 -8.35
N VAL A 256 1.86 -16.44 -7.83
CA VAL A 256 1.57 -16.23 -6.40
C VAL A 256 2.20 -17.34 -5.55
N GLU A 257 2.13 -18.60 -5.99
CA GLU A 257 2.73 -19.76 -5.32
C GLU A 257 4.26 -19.68 -5.29
N GLU A 258 4.87 -19.40 -6.44
CA GLU A 258 6.31 -19.24 -6.56
C GLU A 258 6.80 -18.06 -5.72
N THR A 259 6.11 -16.91 -5.78
CA THR A 259 6.47 -15.75 -4.97
C THR A 259 6.34 -16.02 -3.48
N TRP A 260 5.28 -16.73 -3.05
CA TRP A 260 5.15 -17.12 -1.65
C TRP A 260 6.29 -18.04 -1.21
N THR A 261 6.63 -19.04 -2.03
CA THR A 261 7.73 -19.98 -1.76
C THR A 261 9.05 -19.24 -1.57
N GLU A 262 9.39 -18.31 -2.46
CA GLU A 262 10.63 -17.53 -2.36
C GLU A 262 10.63 -16.60 -1.13
N LEU A 263 9.52 -15.91 -0.84
CA LEU A 263 9.43 -15.03 0.33
C LEU A 263 9.47 -15.81 1.65
N ASP A 264 8.88 -16.99 1.68
CA ASP A 264 8.94 -17.89 2.82
C ASP A 264 10.37 -18.38 3.04
N LEU A 265 11.08 -18.80 1.98
CA LEU A 265 12.49 -19.16 2.06
C LEU A 265 13.36 -17.98 2.53
N LEU A 266 13.14 -16.78 1.98
CA LEU A 266 13.87 -15.55 2.31
C LEU A 266 13.74 -15.14 3.79
N ALA A 267 12.64 -15.52 4.46
CA ALA A 267 12.47 -15.34 5.91
C ALA A 267 13.30 -16.32 6.75
N GLY A 268 13.99 -17.27 6.13
CA GLY A 268 14.93 -18.19 6.77
C GLY A 268 16.27 -17.51 7.14
N PRO A 269 16.96 -17.97 8.20
CA PRO A 269 18.28 -17.45 8.56
C PRO A 269 19.29 -17.60 7.42
N GLY A 270 19.90 -16.50 6.98
CA GLY A 270 20.94 -16.49 5.94
C GLY A 270 20.42 -16.72 4.51
N ALA A 271 19.11 -16.77 4.30
CA ALA A 271 18.51 -16.94 2.98
C ALA A 271 18.44 -15.63 2.16
N ASP A 272 18.59 -14.48 2.83
CA ASP A 272 18.57 -13.16 2.20
C ASP A 272 19.88 -12.87 1.45
N GLY A 273 19.93 -13.24 0.17
CA GLY A 273 21.11 -13.13 -0.66
C GLY A 273 20.85 -12.96 -2.15
N PRO A 274 21.91 -12.80 -2.97
CA PRO A 274 21.82 -12.43 -4.38
C PRO A 274 20.99 -13.41 -5.24
N GLU A 275 21.05 -14.71 -4.96
CA GLU A 275 20.30 -15.73 -5.69
C GLU A 275 18.79 -15.56 -5.49
N ALA A 276 18.35 -15.41 -4.23
CA ALA A 276 16.95 -15.15 -3.91
C ALA A 276 16.49 -13.80 -4.48
N HIS A 277 17.35 -12.77 -4.45
CA HIS A 277 17.04 -11.46 -5.05
C HIS A 277 16.83 -11.55 -6.56
N ALA A 278 17.69 -12.29 -7.26
CA ALA A 278 17.58 -12.51 -8.70
C ALA A 278 16.30 -13.27 -9.03
N ARG A 279 15.97 -14.32 -8.27
CA ARG A 279 14.75 -15.09 -8.45
C ARG A 279 13.48 -14.25 -8.26
N LEU A 280 13.44 -13.41 -7.22
CA LEU A 280 12.33 -12.47 -7.00
C LEU A 280 12.25 -11.38 -8.08
N ASP A 281 13.37 -11.00 -8.68
CA ASP A 281 13.39 -10.08 -9.82
C ASP A 281 12.83 -10.71 -11.10
N GLU A 282 13.10 -11.99 -11.35
CA GLU A 282 12.47 -12.77 -12.43
C GLU A 282 10.95 -12.85 -12.24
N LEU A 283 10.49 -13.18 -11.04
CA LEU A 283 9.05 -13.26 -10.72
C LEU A 283 8.36 -11.90 -10.90
N ARG A 284 9.04 -10.81 -10.53
CA ARG A 284 8.54 -9.46 -10.77
C ARG A 284 8.47 -9.11 -12.25
N ALA A 285 9.46 -9.51 -13.06
CA ALA A 285 9.40 -9.33 -14.51
C ALA A 285 8.24 -10.13 -15.12
N ALA A 286 8.09 -11.40 -14.73
CA ALA A 286 6.99 -12.24 -15.20
C ALA A 286 5.61 -11.68 -14.82
N TYR A 287 5.46 -11.09 -13.62
CA TYR A 287 4.23 -10.42 -13.23
C TYR A 287 3.95 -9.16 -14.07
N VAL A 288 4.98 -8.38 -14.41
CA VAL A 288 4.84 -7.22 -15.31
C VAL A 288 4.32 -7.66 -16.67
N ASP A 289 4.87 -8.73 -17.24
CA ASP A 289 4.44 -9.27 -18.53
C ASP A 289 2.99 -9.76 -18.47
N LEU A 290 2.64 -10.56 -17.44
CA LEU A 290 1.26 -11.03 -17.23
C LEU A 290 0.27 -9.86 -17.12
N TYR A 291 0.63 -8.81 -16.37
CA TYR A 291 -0.23 -7.65 -16.18
C TYR A 291 -0.40 -6.86 -17.48
N SER A 292 0.69 -6.65 -18.23
CA SER A 292 0.69 -5.97 -19.54
C SER A 292 -0.21 -6.70 -20.55
N ASP A 293 -0.10 -8.04 -20.63
CA ASP A 293 -0.95 -8.86 -21.49
C ASP A 293 -2.43 -8.74 -21.09
N ALA A 294 -2.72 -8.81 -19.80
CA ALA A 294 -4.08 -8.63 -19.29
C ALA A 294 -4.66 -7.24 -19.61
N GLU A 295 -3.88 -6.16 -19.46
CA GLU A 295 -4.29 -4.81 -19.86
C GLU A 295 -4.53 -4.68 -21.37
N ALA A 296 -3.66 -5.28 -22.18
CA ALA A 296 -3.80 -5.27 -23.64
C ALA A 296 -5.10 -5.97 -24.09
N VAL A 297 -5.39 -7.14 -23.52
CA VAL A 297 -6.60 -7.94 -23.82
C VAL A 297 -7.87 -7.24 -23.32
N THR A 298 -7.85 -6.68 -22.11
CA THR A 298 -9.05 -6.07 -21.49
C THR A 298 -9.36 -4.66 -22.00
N ARG A 299 -8.49 -4.05 -22.81
CA ARG A 299 -8.65 -2.69 -23.36
C ARG A 299 -10.02 -2.48 -24.01
N SER A 300 -10.51 -3.45 -24.78
CA SER A 300 -11.82 -3.38 -25.43
C SER A 300 -12.97 -3.31 -24.40
N SER A 301 -12.89 -4.11 -23.34
CA SER A 301 -13.87 -4.11 -22.24
C SER A 301 -13.88 -2.78 -21.47
N VAL A 302 -12.69 -2.22 -21.22
CA VAL A 302 -12.55 -0.90 -20.57
C VAL A 302 -13.16 0.21 -21.43
N LEU A 303 -12.92 0.20 -22.75
CA LEU A 303 -13.48 1.18 -23.68
C LEU A 303 -15.02 1.07 -23.77
N ALA A 304 -15.57 -0.15 -23.79
CA ALA A 304 -17.01 -0.38 -23.76
C ALA A 304 -17.64 0.19 -22.47
N ALA A 305 -17.08 -0.15 -21.31
CA ALA A 305 -17.58 0.35 -20.02
C ALA A 305 -17.52 1.89 -19.88
N ARG A 306 -16.53 2.55 -20.51
CA ARG A 306 -16.45 4.02 -20.54
C ARG A 306 -17.55 4.65 -21.40
N ARG A 307 -17.96 4.00 -22.49
CA ARG A 307 -19.07 4.48 -23.34
C ARG A 307 -20.40 4.42 -22.59
N ASP A 308 -20.65 3.33 -21.87
CA ASP A 308 -21.89 3.14 -21.10
C ASP A 308 -22.04 4.14 -19.94
N ARG A 309 -20.92 4.70 -19.46
CA ARG A 309 -20.89 5.73 -18.41
C ARG A 309 -20.97 7.16 -18.95
N ARG A 310 -20.95 7.37 -20.27
CA ARG A 310 -21.06 8.72 -20.85
C ARG A 310 -22.52 9.19 -20.70
N PRO A 311 -22.78 10.38 -20.14
CA PRO A 311 -24.15 10.90 -20.06
C PRO A 311 -24.74 10.98 -21.48
N PRO A 312 -26.06 10.72 -21.64
CA PRO A 312 -26.70 10.80 -22.94
C PRO A 312 -26.42 12.17 -23.55
N THR A 313 -26.00 12.18 -24.81
CA THR A 313 -25.82 13.43 -25.54
C THR A 313 -27.20 14.10 -25.57
N PRO A 314 -27.34 15.37 -25.12
CA PRO A 314 -28.62 16.05 -25.23
C PRO A 314 -29.08 15.96 -26.70
N PRO A 315 -30.38 15.72 -26.96
CA PRO A 315 -30.87 15.56 -28.31
C PRO A 315 -30.39 16.75 -29.12
N ASP A 316 -29.75 16.44 -30.25
CA ASP A 316 -29.25 17.42 -31.19
C ASP A 316 -30.41 18.37 -31.47
N ALA A 317 -30.28 19.64 -31.09
CA ALA A 317 -31.25 20.65 -31.45
C ALA A 317 -31.13 20.78 -32.97
N GLY A 318 -31.89 19.94 -33.68
CA GLY A 318 -31.91 19.91 -35.13
C GLY A 318 -32.08 21.32 -35.68
N PRO A 319 -31.54 21.59 -36.88
CA PRO A 319 -31.44 22.94 -37.40
C PRO A 319 -32.79 23.64 -37.28
N HIS A 320 -32.83 24.71 -36.47
CA HIS A 320 -34.04 25.49 -36.27
C HIS A 320 -34.62 25.81 -37.65
N THR A 321 -35.84 25.37 -37.90
CA THR A 321 -36.61 25.57 -39.15
C THR A 321 -36.86 27.04 -39.51
N ALA A 322 -36.21 27.98 -38.81
CA ALA A 322 -36.21 29.41 -39.09
C ALA A 322 -35.11 29.84 -40.09
N ASP A 323 -34.13 28.99 -40.41
CA ASP A 323 -33.06 29.32 -41.38
C ASP A 323 -33.34 28.88 -42.83
N THR A 324 -34.48 28.26 -43.09
CA THR A 324 -35.00 27.96 -44.44
C THR A 324 -35.94 29.04 -44.97
N VAL A 325 -35.61 30.33 -44.76
CA VAL A 325 -36.29 31.43 -45.47
C VAL A 325 -35.26 32.21 -46.28
N PRO A 326 -35.25 32.10 -47.62
CA PRO A 326 -34.38 32.86 -48.51
C PRO A 326 -34.45 34.36 -48.22
N HIS A 327 -33.29 35.03 -48.27
CA HIS A 327 -33.14 36.43 -47.86
C HIS A 327 -34.13 37.39 -48.57
N GLY A 328 -34.50 37.09 -49.82
CA GLY A 328 -35.48 37.85 -50.61
C GLY A 328 -36.89 37.84 -50.03
N LEU A 329 -37.34 36.73 -49.44
CA LEU A 329 -38.66 36.62 -48.81
C LEU A 329 -38.69 37.30 -47.44
N ARG A 330 -37.56 37.33 -46.72
CA ARG A 330 -37.46 38.13 -45.48
C ARG A 330 -37.68 39.61 -45.78
N ALA A 331 -37.11 40.15 -46.85
CA ALA A 331 -37.14 41.59 -47.17
C ALA A 331 -38.53 42.14 -47.53
N MET A 332 -39.47 41.29 -47.94
CA MET A 332 -40.83 41.70 -48.35
C MET A 332 -41.83 41.82 -47.19
N VAL A 333 -41.47 41.42 -45.97
CA VAL A 333 -42.38 41.49 -44.80
C VAL A 333 -42.22 42.84 -44.09
N PRO A 334 -43.28 43.68 -44.03
CA PRO A 334 -43.23 44.97 -43.35
C PRO A 334 -42.83 44.84 -41.87
N GLY A 335 -42.00 45.79 -41.39
CA GLY A 335 -41.45 45.82 -40.04
C GLY A 335 -42.41 45.62 -38.85
N PRO A 336 -43.71 46.01 -38.91
CA PRO A 336 -44.67 45.75 -37.84
C PRO A 336 -44.98 44.25 -37.66
N VAL A 337 -45.06 43.49 -38.75
CA VAL A 337 -45.44 42.06 -38.74
C VAL A 337 -44.32 41.17 -38.19
N ARG A 338 -43.05 41.55 -38.45
CA ARG A 338 -41.86 40.89 -37.89
C ARG A 338 -41.80 40.93 -36.35
N ARG A 339 -42.33 41.99 -35.73
CA ARG A 339 -42.37 42.13 -34.27
C ARG A 339 -43.45 41.26 -33.62
N GLY A 340 -44.55 40.99 -34.31
CA GLY A 340 -45.60 40.06 -33.86
C GLY A 340 -45.15 38.60 -33.85
N LEU A 341 -44.52 38.14 -34.94
CA LEU A 341 -44.02 36.76 -35.06
C LEU A 341 -42.91 36.42 -34.07
N ARG A 342 -42.02 37.37 -33.72
CA ARG A 342 -40.97 37.13 -32.72
C ARG A 342 -41.49 37.00 -31.29
N ARG A 343 -42.63 37.63 -30.96
CA ARG A 343 -43.27 37.47 -29.63
C ARG A 343 -44.00 36.14 -29.49
N ALA A 344 -44.52 35.57 -30.58
CA ALA A 344 -45.20 34.28 -30.57
C ALA A 344 -44.24 33.07 -30.44
N VAL A 345 -42.96 33.23 -30.79
CA VAL A 345 -41.95 32.14 -30.79
C VAL A 345 -41.03 32.17 -29.54
N GLY A 346 -41.44 32.88 -28.48
CA GLY A 346 -40.89 32.64 -27.13
C GLY A 346 -39.40 32.92 -26.92
N ARG A 347 -38.80 33.91 -27.59
CA ARG A 347 -37.42 34.35 -27.28
C ARG A 347 -37.40 35.58 -26.35
N PRO A 348 -36.92 35.49 -25.10
CA PRO A 348 -36.42 36.64 -24.36
C PRO A 348 -35.05 37.07 -24.89
N ARG A 349 -34.65 38.31 -24.55
CA ARG A 349 -33.46 39.01 -25.07
C ARG A 349 -32.15 38.33 -24.70
#